data_AF-A0A6S7BCJ8-F1
#
_entry.id   AF-A0A6S7BCJ8-F1
#
_cell.length_a   1.000
_cell.length_b   1.000
_cell.length_c   1.000
_cell.angle_alpha   90.00
_cell.angle_beta   90.00
_cell.angle_gamma   90.00
#
_symmetry.space_group_name_H-M   'P 1'
#
loop_
_entity.id
_entity.type
_entity.pdbx_description
1 polymer ?
#
loop_
_entity_poly.entity_id
_entity_poly.type
_entity_poly.pdbx_seq_one_letter_code
_entity_poly.pdbx_strand_id
1 'polypeptide(L)'
;MFKNRLWEVIGVSTILNVDLPSMHDEDENLRKRVRRQSKPRTSENEDALQSASANSERYDLVHQGKLLRMEDYLGAADVTEKKLSKSLASGKVFSVELEGEAYIPAFFLSPMIHHNDFAKVVRSLDDTSGWDRWEFFTTPAETLGGSTPLQFLAIKKVKPVLKAAEEFAKR
;
A
#
# COMPACT_ATOMS: atom_id res chain seq x y z
N MET A 1 3.06 -11.57 -19.92
CA MET A 1 2.41 -12.71 -19.24
C MET A 1 2.92 -12.88 -17.81
N PHE A 2 4.18 -13.28 -17.59
CA PHE A 2 4.70 -13.55 -16.23
C PHE A 2 4.67 -12.32 -15.29
N LYS A 3 5.19 -11.17 -15.74
CA LYS A 3 5.23 -9.92 -14.96
C LYS A 3 3.85 -9.49 -14.45
N ASN A 4 2.82 -9.54 -15.30
CA ASN A 4 1.46 -9.16 -14.92
C ASN A 4 0.88 -10.10 -13.85
N ARG A 5 1.14 -11.41 -13.97
CA ARG A 5 0.70 -12.40 -12.98
C ARG A 5 1.41 -12.23 -11.65
N LEU A 6 2.69 -11.84 -11.68
CA LEU A 6 3.46 -11.52 -10.47
C LEU A 6 2.83 -10.36 -9.68
N TRP A 7 2.39 -9.30 -10.37
CA TRP A 7 1.70 -8.18 -9.72
C TRP A 7 0.38 -8.56 -9.05
N GLU A 8 -0.41 -9.42 -9.69
CA GLU A 8 -1.63 -9.97 -9.08
C GLU A 8 -1.32 -10.78 -7.82
N VAL A 9 -0.28 -11.62 -7.85
CA VAL A 9 0.16 -12.43 -6.70
C VAL A 9 0.62 -11.54 -5.54
N ILE A 10 1.38 -10.47 -5.82
CA ILE A 10 1.79 -9.49 -4.81
C ILE A 10 0.58 -8.74 -4.23
N GLY A 11 -0.41 -8.43 -5.06
CA GLY A 11 -1.68 -7.86 -4.59
C GLY A 11 -2.41 -8.81 -3.63
N VAL A 12 -2.45 -10.11 -3.94
CA VAL A 12 -3.03 -11.15 -3.08
C VAL A 12 -2.26 -11.29 -1.77
N SER A 13 -0.92 -11.33 -1.81
CA SER A 13 -0.10 -11.45 -0.59
C SER A 13 -0.31 -10.26 0.34
N THR A 14 -0.39 -9.05 -0.22
CA THR A 14 -0.71 -7.82 0.52
C THR A 14 -2.09 -7.91 1.18
N ILE A 15 -3.10 -8.40 0.47
CA ILE A 15 -4.46 -8.56 1.02
C ILE A 15 -4.51 -9.53 2.19
N LEU A 16 -3.81 -10.65 2.08
CA LEU A 16 -3.78 -11.66 3.13
C LEU A 16 -2.93 -11.25 4.32
N ASN A 17 -2.18 -10.15 4.22
CA ASN A 17 -1.11 -9.76 5.14
C ASN A 17 -0.09 -10.91 5.32
N VAL A 18 0.13 -11.65 4.25
CA VAL A 18 1.15 -12.70 4.16
C VAL A 18 2.28 -12.07 3.39
N ASP A 19 2.89 -11.06 3.99
CA ASP A 19 4.18 -10.63 3.49
C ASP A 19 5.11 -11.83 3.61
N LEU A 20 5.60 -12.28 2.46
CA LEU A 20 6.81 -13.07 2.41
C LEU A 20 7.87 -12.16 3.05
N PRO A 21 8.43 -12.46 4.23
CA PRO A 21 9.58 -11.75 4.74
C PRO A 21 10.72 -12.12 3.78
N SER A 22 10.83 -11.37 2.69
CA SER A 22 11.57 -11.80 1.50
C SER A 22 13.03 -11.47 1.68
N MET A 23 13.76 -12.21 2.51
CA MET A 23 15.24 -12.19 2.59
C MET A 23 15.88 -10.84 2.96
N HIS A 24 15.13 -9.75 2.97
CA HIS A 24 15.56 -8.38 3.18
C HIS A 24 15.64 -8.04 4.66
N ASP A 25 14.79 -8.64 5.50
CA ASP A 25 15.00 -8.56 6.95
C ASP A 25 16.36 -9.17 7.32
N GLU A 26 16.78 -10.26 6.64
CA GLU A 26 18.12 -10.81 6.83
C GLU A 26 19.21 -9.91 6.25
N ASP A 27 19.02 -9.36 5.04
CA ASP A 27 19.98 -8.49 4.36
C ASP A 27 20.16 -7.13 5.06
N GLU A 28 19.08 -6.54 5.57
CA GLU A 28 19.10 -5.33 6.38
C GLU A 28 19.64 -5.59 7.78
N ASN A 29 19.33 -6.75 8.40
CA ASN A 29 20.00 -7.17 9.64
C ASN A 29 21.51 -7.39 9.44
N LEU A 30 21.93 -7.93 8.29
CA LEU A 30 23.34 -8.04 7.90
C LEU A 30 23.98 -6.65 7.73
N ARG A 31 23.33 -5.73 7.02
CA ARG A 31 23.79 -4.33 6.87
C ARG A 31 23.85 -3.58 8.20
N LYS A 32 22.88 -3.78 9.10
CA LYS A 32 22.85 -3.21 10.46
C LYS A 32 23.97 -3.78 11.33
N ARG A 33 24.30 -5.07 11.20
CA ARG A 33 25.45 -5.70 11.88
C ARG A 33 26.78 -5.11 11.39
N VAL A 34 26.94 -4.90 10.08
CA VAL A 34 28.15 -4.29 9.50
C VAL A 34 28.29 -2.81 9.92
N ARG A 35 27.20 -2.02 9.92
CA ARG A 35 27.21 -0.62 10.37
C ARG A 35 27.48 -0.43 11.87
N ARG A 36 27.15 -1.40 12.72
CA ARG A 36 27.48 -1.35 14.16
C ARG A 36 28.99 -1.48 14.43
N GLN A 37 29.74 -2.05 13.51
CA GLN A 37 31.20 -2.20 13.64
C GLN A 37 31.99 -0.96 13.22
N SER A 38 31.36 0.04 12.60
CA SER A 38 32.01 1.25 12.10
C SER A 38 31.20 2.50 12.49
N LYS A 39 31.49 3.05 13.67
CA LYS A 39 30.88 4.30 14.15
C LYS A 39 31.95 5.39 14.31
N PRO A 40 31.65 6.62 13.87
CA PRO A 40 31.69 7.74 14.80
C PRO A 40 30.34 8.45 14.90
N ARG A 41 30.18 9.18 16.01
CA ARG A 41 28.98 9.90 16.45
C ARG A 41 28.87 11.26 15.77
N THR A 42 27.67 11.60 15.29
CA THR A 42 27.15 12.97 15.33
C THR A 42 25.63 12.92 15.32
N SER A 43 25.06 13.67 16.26
CA SER A 43 23.63 13.90 16.48
C SER A 43 23.32 15.23 15.83
N GLU A 44 22.36 15.25 14.90
CA GLU A 44 21.61 16.45 14.48
C GLU A 44 20.43 16.01 13.59
N ASN A 45 19.23 16.53 13.90
CA ASN A 45 17.96 16.51 13.17
C ASN A 45 17.09 15.24 13.20
N GLU A 46 16.32 15.09 14.27
CA GLU A 46 15.33 14.02 14.48
C GLU A 46 14.25 13.97 13.37
N ASP A 47 13.78 15.13 12.89
CA ASP A 47 12.76 15.24 11.83
C ASP A 47 13.29 14.86 10.43
N ALA A 48 14.56 15.17 10.15
CA ALA A 48 15.23 14.79 8.89
C ALA A 48 15.53 13.28 8.87
N LEU A 49 15.85 12.70 10.03
CA LEU A 49 16.00 11.25 10.16
C LEU A 49 14.67 10.50 10.00
N GLN A 50 13.57 11.01 10.57
CA GLN A 50 12.23 10.39 10.44
C GLN A 50 11.68 10.46 9.02
N SER A 51 11.86 11.60 8.33
CA SER A 51 11.45 11.74 6.93
C SER A 51 12.31 10.88 5.99
N ALA A 52 13.61 10.77 6.23
CA ALA A 52 14.49 9.88 5.49
C ALA A 52 14.16 8.39 5.72
N SER A 53 13.82 7.99 6.94
CA SER A 53 13.41 6.61 7.24
C SER A 53 12.05 6.27 6.62
N ALA A 54 11.07 7.17 6.71
CA ALA A 54 9.76 6.99 6.10
C ALA A 54 9.83 6.89 4.57
N ASN A 55 10.67 7.69 3.92
CA ASN A 55 10.88 7.56 2.48
C ASN A 55 11.56 6.24 2.11
N SER A 56 12.52 5.75 2.91
CA SER A 56 13.14 4.43 2.71
C SER A 56 12.08 3.32 2.74
N GLU A 57 11.20 3.30 3.74
CA GLU A 57 10.14 2.30 3.85
C GLU A 57 9.17 2.38 2.65
N ARG A 58 8.85 3.58 2.17
CA ARG A 58 8.01 3.78 0.98
C ARG A 58 8.67 3.28 -0.30
N TYR A 59 9.98 3.46 -0.44
CA TYR A 59 10.74 2.87 -1.54
C TYR A 59 10.74 1.35 -1.49
N ASP A 60 10.81 0.77 -0.30
CA ASP A 60 10.73 -0.69 -0.14
C ASP A 60 9.39 -1.23 -0.65
N LEU A 61 8.28 -0.52 -0.43
CA LEU A 61 6.97 -0.89 -0.98
C LEU A 61 6.94 -0.87 -2.52
N VAL A 62 7.64 0.08 -3.14
CA VAL A 62 7.80 0.16 -4.60
C VAL A 62 8.67 -0.99 -5.11
N HIS A 63 9.80 -1.24 -4.46
CA HIS A 63 10.72 -2.34 -4.82
C HIS A 63 10.08 -3.72 -4.66
N GLN A 64 9.23 -3.90 -3.64
CA GLN A 64 8.44 -5.12 -3.42
C GLN A 64 7.28 -5.27 -4.43
N GLY A 65 7.01 -4.25 -5.26
CA GLY A 65 5.91 -4.25 -6.21
C GLY A 65 4.53 -4.09 -5.56
N LYS A 66 4.46 -3.70 -4.29
CA LYS A 66 3.21 -3.40 -3.59
C LYS A 66 2.60 -2.09 -4.07
N LEU A 67 3.45 -1.16 -4.49
CA LEU A 67 3.11 0.10 -5.14
C LEU A 67 3.68 0.10 -6.56
N LEU A 68 2.81 0.20 -7.57
CA LEU A 68 3.18 0.08 -8.97
C LEU A 68 3.25 1.43 -9.65
N ARG A 69 4.23 1.62 -10.54
CA ARG A 69 4.23 2.73 -11.49
C ARG A 69 2.98 2.64 -12.38
N MET A 70 2.55 3.78 -12.90
CA MET A 70 1.34 3.86 -13.73
C MET A 70 1.42 2.93 -14.95
N GLU A 71 2.56 2.89 -15.63
CA GLU A 71 2.81 2.00 -16.77
C GLU A 71 2.67 0.51 -16.43
N ASP A 72 3.19 0.10 -15.26
CA ASP A 72 3.12 -1.27 -14.79
C ASP A 72 1.67 -1.65 -14.45
N TYR A 73 0.95 -0.76 -13.79
CA TYR A 73 -0.46 -0.97 -13.46
C TYR A 73 -1.32 -1.08 -14.72
N LEU A 74 -1.12 -0.20 -15.72
CA LEU A 74 -1.85 -0.23 -16.99
C LEU A 74 -1.64 -1.56 -17.72
N GLY A 75 -0.39 -2.01 -17.82
CA GLY A 75 -0.04 -3.28 -18.46
C GLY A 75 -0.61 -4.48 -17.71
N ALA A 76 -0.69 -4.42 -16.37
CA ALA A 76 -1.20 -5.50 -15.54
C ALA A 76 -2.74 -5.59 -15.53
N ALA A 77 -3.41 -4.44 -15.43
CA ALA A 77 -4.86 -4.34 -15.38
C ALA A 77 -5.53 -4.47 -16.76
N ASP A 78 -4.74 -4.44 -17.84
CA ASP A 78 -5.22 -4.39 -19.23
C ASP A 78 -6.23 -3.24 -19.43
N VAL A 79 -5.85 -2.05 -18.96
CA VAL A 79 -6.66 -0.83 -19.09
C VAL A 79 -5.87 0.27 -19.76
N THR A 80 -6.59 1.20 -20.40
CA THR A 80 -5.99 2.39 -20.97
C THR A 80 -5.73 3.45 -19.91
N GLU A 81 -4.78 4.35 -20.17
CA GLU A 81 -4.50 5.51 -19.34
C GLU A 81 -5.76 6.35 -19.07
N LYS A 82 -6.58 6.57 -20.09
CA LYS A 82 -7.88 7.26 -19.97
C LYS A 82 -8.84 6.56 -18.99
N LYS A 83 -8.89 5.23 -19.01
CA LYS A 83 -9.74 4.45 -18.09
C LYS A 83 -9.20 4.50 -16.67
N LEU A 84 -7.88 4.50 -16.50
CA LEU A 84 -7.23 4.66 -15.20
C LEU A 84 -7.45 6.07 -14.63
N SER A 85 -7.23 7.11 -15.42
CA SER A 85 -7.52 8.50 -15.04
C SER A 85 -8.98 8.67 -14.58
N LYS A 86 -9.94 8.09 -15.31
CA LYS A 86 -11.35 8.08 -14.88
C LYS A 86 -11.57 7.30 -13.58
N SER A 87 -10.81 6.23 -13.34
CA SER A 87 -10.92 5.42 -12.13
C SER A 87 -10.36 6.15 -10.90
N LEU A 88 -9.26 6.89 -11.05
CA LEU A 88 -8.71 7.79 -10.03
C LEU A 88 -9.70 8.92 -9.73
N ALA A 89 -10.17 9.64 -10.76
CA ALA A 89 -11.11 10.77 -10.59
C ALA A 89 -12.46 10.36 -9.98
N SER A 90 -12.89 9.11 -10.16
CA SER A 90 -14.15 8.60 -9.58
C SER A 90 -13.97 7.82 -8.27
N GLY A 91 -12.76 7.81 -7.71
CA GLY A 91 -12.44 7.12 -6.45
C GLY A 91 -12.63 5.60 -6.52
N LYS A 92 -12.46 4.98 -7.69
CA LYS A 92 -12.47 3.51 -7.84
C LYS A 92 -11.13 2.89 -7.44
N VAL A 93 -10.06 3.64 -7.64
CA VAL A 93 -8.70 3.36 -7.19
C VAL A 93 -8.14 4.67 -6.63
N PHE A 94 -7.05 4.60 -5.89
CA PHE A 94 -6.27 5.77 -5.48
C PHE A 94 -4.81 5.56 -5.84
N SER A 95 -4.06 6.66 -5.84
CA SER A 95 -2.60 6.64 -5.94
C SER A 95 -1.98 7.20 -4.67
N VAL A 96 -0.75 6.81 -4.39
CA VAL A 96 0.13 7.44 -3.42
C VAL A 96 1.22 8.20 -4.16
N GLU A 97 1.68 9.32 -3.61
CA GLU A 97 2.71 10.15 -4.23
C GLU A 97 4.04 9.99 -3.49
N LEU A 98 5.11 9.68 -4.23
CA LEU A 98 6.47 9.58 -3.71
C LEU A 98 7.39 10.36 -4.66
N GLU A 99 8.05 11.40 -4.13
CA GLU A 99 8.95 12.29 -4.89
C GLU A 99 8.36 12.82 -6.21
N GLY A 100 7.09 13.19 -6.21
CA GLY A 100 6.40 13.74 -7.39
C GLY A 100 5.92 12.69 -8.40
N GLU A 101 6.14 11.40 -8.13
CA GLU A 101 5.62 10.29 -8.94
C GLU A 101 4.42 9.61 -8.26
N ALA A 102 3.39 9.30 -9.05
CA ALA A 102 2.20 8.61 -8.58
C ALA A 102 2.33 7.09 -8.74
N TYR A 103 2.06 6.37 -7.65
CA TYR A 103 2.08 4.91 -7.58
C TYR A 103 0.70 4.36 -7.21
N ILE A 104 0.32 3.23 -7.80
CA ILE A 104 -0.98 2.60 -7.59
C ILE A 104 -0.79 1.31 -6.79
N PRO A 105 -1.56 1.10 -5.72
CA PRO A 105 -1.52 -0.14 -4.96
C PRO A 105 -1.81 -1.39 -5.80
N ALA A 106 -0.92 -2.38 -5.73
CA ALA A 106 -1.05 -3.63 -6.48
C ALA A 106 -2.27 -4.47 -6.05
N PHE A 107 -2.75 -4.30 -4.80
CA PHE A 107 -3.94 -5.03 -4.33
C PHE A 107 -5.22 -4.74 -5.12
N PHE A 108 -5.27 -3.64 -5.89
CA PHE A 108 -6.39 -3.38 -6.82
C PHE A 108 -6.44 -4.35 -8.00
N LEU A 109 -5.33 -5.03 -8.31
CA LEU A 109 -5.25 -6.06 -9.34
C LEU A 109 -5.77 -7.43 -8.86
N SER A 110 -5.91 -7.62 -7.55
CA SER A 110 -6.30 -8.90 -6.97
C SER A 110 -7.76 -9.23 -7.27
N PRO A 111 -8.07 -10.47 -7.70
CA PRO A 111 -9.45 -10.92 -7.89
C PRO A 111 -10.19 -11.20 -6.57
N MET A 112 -9.50 -11.14 -5.42
CA MET A 112 -10.10 -11.47 -4.11
C MET A 112 -11.14 -10.44 -3.65
N ILE A 113 -11.01 -9.19 -4.10
CA ILE A 113 -11.88 -8.09 -3.69
C ILE A 113 -12.55 -7.54 -4.94
N HIS A 114 -13.88 -7.42 -4.91
CA HIS A 114 -14.61 -6.86 -6.02
C HIS A 114 -14.35 -5.35 -6.14
N HIS A 115 -14.08 -4.86 -7.34
CA HIS A 115 -13.75 -3.44 -7.62
C HIS A 115 -14.79 -2.44 -7.07
N ASN A 116 -16.08 -2.81 -7.05
CA ASN A 116 -17.12 -1.95 -6.46
C ASN A 116 -17.01 -1.84 -4.94
N ASP A 117 -16.48 -2.85 -4.24
CA ASP A 117 -16.31 -2.78 -2.80
C ASP A 117 -15.09 -1.92 -2.44
N PHE A 118 -14.01 -2.02 -3.21
CA PHE A 118 -12.92 -1.03 -3.17
C PHE A 118 -13.45 0.40 -3.36
N ALA A 119 -14.22 0.63 -4.43
CA ALA A 119 -14.73 1.96 -4.75
C ALA A 119 -15.62 2.54 -3.65
N LYS A 120 -16.43 1.72 -2.95
CA LYS A 120 -17.23 2.20 -1.82
C LYS A 120 -16.33 2.69 -0.68
N VAL A 121 -15.32 1.91 -0.32
CA VAL A 121 -14.43 2.22 0.81
C VAL A 121 -13.51 3.40 0.50
N VAL A 122 -12.94 3.45 -0.71
CA VAL A 122 -12.09 4.58 -1.14
C VAL A 122 -12.89 5.89 -1.10
N ARG A 123 -14.17 5.88 -1.49
CA ARG A 123 -15.04 7.05 -1.42
C ARG A 123 -15.45 7.42 0.00
N SER A 124 -15.58 6.46 0.92
CA SER A 124 -15.90 6.76 2.33
C SER A 124 -14.74 7.37 3.10
N LEU A 125 -13.50 7.23 2.60
CA LEU A 125 -12.32 7.87 3.18
C LEU A 125 -12.22 9.37 2.81
N ASP A 126 -13.13 9.90 2.01
CA ASP A 126 -13.23 11.34 1.66
C ASP A 126 -11.88 11.94 1.19
N ASP A 127 -11.57 13.19 1.54
CA ASP A 127 -10.34 13.93 1.16
C ASP A 127 -9.04 13.44 1.84
N THR A 128 -9.06 12.24 2.41
CA THR A 128 -7.88 11.60 3.02
C THR A 128 -6.77 11.39 1.99
N SER A 129 -5.51 11.62 2.39
CA SER A 129 -4.35 11.53 1.50
C SER A 129 -4.13 10.11 0.97
N GLY A 130 -3.39 9.97 -0.13
CA GLY A 130 -3.07 8.65 -0.69
C GLY A 130 -2.36 7.73 0.32
N TRP A 131 -1.42 8.28 1.10
CA TRP A 131 -0.68 7.52 2.10
C TRP A 131 -1.56 7.09 3.28
N ASP A 132 -2.47 7.95 3.73
CA ASP A 132 -3.40 7.60 4.80
C ASP A 132 -4.42 6.54 4.33
N ARG A 133 -4.85 6.60 3.06
CA ARG A 133 -5.67 5.52 2.45
C ARG A 133 -4.88 4.21 2.41
N TRP A 134 -3.61 4.26 2.02
CA TRP A 134 -2.73 3.09 2.05
C TRP A 134 -2.62 2.51 3.46
N GLU A 135 -2.33 3.35 4.46
CA GLU A 135 -2.23 2.95 5.86
C GLU A 135 -3.53 2.33 6.34
N PHE A 136 -4.68 2.96 6.06
CA PHE A 136 -6.00 2.42 6.40
C PHE A 136 -6.18 0.99 5.88
N PHE A 137 -5.94 0.75 4.58
CA PHE A 137 -6.17 -0.56 3.99
C PHE A 137 -5.22 -1.64 4.52
N THR A 138 -3.99 -1.28 4.86
CA THR A 138 -2.91 -2.23 5.17
C THR A 138 -2.63 -2.40 6.65
N THR A 139 -3.16 -1.52 7.51
CA THR A 139 -2.92 -1.57 8.96
C THR A 139 -4.03 -2.33 9.67
N PRO A 140 -3.68 -3.26 10.59
CA PRO A 140 -4.64 -3.88 11.49
C PRO A 140 -5.44 -2.85 12.30
N ALA A 141 -6.75 -3.00 12.35
CA ALA A 141 -7.63 -2.14 13.14
C ALA A 141 -8.27 -2.90 14.31
N GLU A 142 -8.26 -2.33 15.50
CA GLU A 142 -8.92 -2.93 16.69
C GLU A 142 -10.42 -3.12 16.48
N THR A 143 -11.07 -2.17 15.78
CA THR A 143 -12.50 -2.24 15.43
C THR A 143 -12.84 -3.40 14.47
N LEU A 144 -11.82 -3.96 13.81
CA LEU A 144 -11.91 -5.14 12.96
C LEU A 144 -11.30 -6.39 13.63
N GLY A 145 -11.08 -6.35 14.95
CA GLY A 145 -10.53 -7.47 15.71
C GLY A 145 -9.06 -7.75 15.41
N GLY A 146 -8.28 -6.73 15.05
CA GLY A 146 -6.86 -6.88 14.71
C GLY A 146 -6.60 -7.39 13.29
N SER A 147 -7.63 -7.44 12.44
CA SER A 147 -7.47 -7.67 10.99
C SER A 147 -7.37 -6.35 10.22
N THR A 148 -6.86 -6.43 8.99
CA THR A 148 -6.83 -5.28 8.08
C THR A 148 -8.17 -5.13 7.33
N PRO A 149 -8.51 -3.93 6.84
CA PRO A 149 -9.63 -3.75 5.92
C PRO A 149 -9.58 -4.65 4.69
N LEU A 150 -8.39 -4.87 4.11
CA LEU A 150 -8.23 -5.76 2.96
C LEU A 150 -8.66 -7.21 3.28
N GLN A 151 -8.28 -7.74 4.44
CA GLN A 151 -8.67 -9.09 4.87
C GLN A 151 -10.20 -9.22 5.01
N PHE A 152 -10.88 -8.20 5.54
CA PHE A 152 -12.34 -8.19 5.65
C PHE A 152 -13.02 -8.08 4.28
N LEU A 153 -12.51 -7.24 3.39
CA LEU A 153 -13.02 -7.11 2.03
C LEU A 153 -12.87 -8.42 1.23
N ALA A 154 -11.76 -9.14 1.42
CA ALA A 154 -11.51 -10.43 0.75
C ALA A 154 -12.56 -11.50 1.12
N ILE A 155 -13.10 -11.44 2.34
CA ILE A 155 -14.21 -12.31 2.79
C ILE A 155 -15.58 -11.65 2.64
N LYS A 156 -15.69 -10.60 1.81
CA LYS A 156 -16.92 -9.86 1.47
C LYS A 156 -17.61 -9.18 2.66
N LYS A 157 -16.90 -8.94 3.76
CA LYS A 157 -17.40 -8.18 4.93
C LYS A 157 -17.17 -6.68 4.74
N VAL A 158 -17.95 -6.07 3.86
CA VAL A 158 -17.80 -4.64 3.49
C VAL A 158 -18.32 -3.68 4.56
N LYS A 159 -19.45 -4.00 5.23
CA LYS A 159 -20.08 -3.08 6.19
C LYS A 159 -19.17 -2.70 7.38
N PRO A 160 -18.46 -3.63 8.04
CA PRO A 160 -17.52 -3.28 9.11
C PRO A 160 -16.40 -2.36 8.62
N VAL A 161 -15.91 -2.58 7.40
CA VAL A 161 -14.84 -1.76 6.79
C VAL A 161 -15.32 -0.34 6.51
N LEU A 162 -16.55 -0.17 6.01
CA LEU A 162 -17.13 1.16 5.81
C LEU A 162 -17.27 1.93 7.12
N LYS A 163 -17.72 1.26 8.20
CA LYS A 163 -17.80 1.87 9.53
C LYS A 163 -16.41 2.30 10.01
N ALA A 164 -15.40 1.45 9.86
CA ALA A 164 -14.03 1.78 10.21
C ALA A 164 -13.49 2.96 9.37
N ALA A 165 -13.83 3.04 8.09
CA ALA A 165 -13.45 4.15 7.22
C ALA A 165 -14.08 5.48 7.66
N GLU A 166 -15.37 5.47 8.04
CA GLU A 166 -16.05 6.66 8.57
C GLU A 166 -15.45 7.14 9.91
N GLU A 167 -14.99 6.23 10.75
CA GLU A 167 -14.29 6.56 12.00
C GLU A 167 -12.88 7.11 11.71
N PHE A 168 -12.18 6.52 10.74
CA PHE A 168 -10.85 6.97 10.32
C PHE A 168 -10.88 8.38 9.72
N ALA A 169 -11.86 8.69 8.86
CA ALA A 169 -12.00 9.99 8.21
C ALA A 169 -12.36 11.15 9.17
N LYS A 170 -12.77 10.85 10.42
CA LYS A 170 -13.10 11.86 11.44
C LYS A 170 -11.92 12.25 12.33
N ARG A 171 -10.80 11.56 12.18
CA ARG A 171 -9.60 11.75 13.00
C ARG A 171 -8.78 12.94 12.50
#